data_AF-A0A1C5JMW7-F1
#
_entry.id   AF-A0A1C5JMW7-F1
#
_cell.length_a   1.000
_cell.length_b   1.000
_cell.length_c   1.000
_cell.angle_alpha   90.00
_cell.angle_beta   90.00
_cell.angle_gamma   90.00
#
_symmetry.space_group_name_H-M   'P 1'
#
loop_
_entity.id
_entity.type
_entity.pdbx_description
1 polymer ?
#
loop_
_entity_poly.entity_id
_entity_poly.type
_entity_poly.pdbx_seq_one_letter_code
_entity_poly.pdbx_strand_id
1 'polypeptide(L)' 'MSEPVPTSFTDEEYAFLRHVRFGELPAPVRPDELVELRETDARRDYPEPVDDPDQRALGLLPGVG' A
#
# COMPACT_ATOMS: atom_id res chain seq x y z
N MET A 1 -11.26 2.39 -34.51
CA MET A 1 -11.12 1.34 -33.48
C MET A 1 -11.75 1.90 -32.21
N SER A 2 -12.93 1.42 -31.83
CA SER A 2 -13.53 1.82 -30.56
C SER A 2 -12.72 1.17 -29.44
N GLU A 3 -12.21 1.98 -28.52
CA GLU A 3 -11.54 1.49 -27.32
C GLU A 3 -12.56 0.65 -26.53
N PRO A 4 -12.23 -0.59 -26.12
CA PRO A 4 -13.18 -1.42 -25.39
C PRO A 4 -13.44 -0.76 -24.04
N VAL A 5 -14.69 -0.35 -23.80
CA VAL A 5 -15.13 0.11 -22.48
C VAL A 5 -14.85 -1.03 -21.50
N PRO A 6 -14.02 -0.84 -20.46
CA PRO A 6 -13.77 -1.89 -19.50
C PRO A 6 -15.10 -2.22 -18.82
N THR A 7 -15.63 -3.40 -19.13
CA THR A 7 -16.81 -3.91 -18.45
C THR A 7 -16.38 -4.17 -17.02
N SER A 8 -16.84 -3.35 -16.08
CA SER A 8 -16.58 -3.56 -14.66
C SER A 8 -17.18 -4.90 -14.26
N PHE A 9 -16.44 -5.71 -13.52
CA PHE A 9 -16.98 -6.93 -12.93
C PHE A 9 -18.09 -6.60 -11.94
N THR A 10 -19.03 -7.52 -11.80
CA THR A 10 -20.05 -7.52 -10.76
C THR A 10 -19.44 -7.84 -9.38
N ASP A 11 -20.17 -7.55 -8.31
CA ASP A 11 -19.73 -7.84 -6.95
C ASP A 11 -19.48 -9.34 -6.70
N GLU A 12 -20.28 -10.20 -7.34
CA GLU A 12 -20.16 -11.66 -7.27
C GLU A 12 -18.89 -12.15 -7.98
N GLU A 13 -18.60 -11.63 -9.17
CA GLU A 13 -17.36 -11.93 -9.90
C GLU A 13 -16.13 -11.47 -9.10
N TYR A 14 -16.19 -10.28 -8.49
CA TYR A 14 -15.14 -9.83 -7.60
C TYR A 14 -15.00 -10.71 -6.35
N ALA A 15 -16.11 -11.19 -5.78
CA ALA A 15 -16.07 -12.11 -4.65
C ALA A 15 -15.39 -13.43 -5.03
N PHE A 16 -15.73 -14.00 -6.19
CA PHE A 16 -15.09 -15.19 -6.72
C PHE A 16 -13.59 -14.97 -6.95
N LEU A 17 -13.19 -13.87 -7.61
CA LEU A 17 -11.79 -13.57 -7.89
C LEU A 17 -10.98 -13.36 -6.61
N ARG A 18 -11.56 -12.69 -5.60
CA ARG A 18 -10.94 -12.56 -4.27
C ARG A 18 -10.76 -13.93 -3.62
N HIS A 19 -11.76 -14.80 -3.65
CA HIS A 19 -11.68 -16.15 -3.08
C HIS A 19 -10.60 -17.00 -3.76
N VAL A 20 -10.52 -17.00 -5.10
CA VAL A 20 -9.48 -17.74 -5.82
C VAL A 20 -8.07 -17.25 -5.45
N ARG A 21 -7.90 -15.94 -5.26
CA ARG A 21 -6.60 -15.33 -4.96
C ARG A 21 -6.18 -15.47 -3.50
N PHE A 22 -7.11 -15.32 -2.56
CA PHE A 22 -6.81 -15.18 -1.14
C PHE A 22 -7.43 -16.27 -0.25
N GLY A 23 -8.31 -17.10 -0.81
CA GLY A 23 -9.11 -18.07 -0.07
C GLY A 23 -10.29 -17.43 0.66
N GLU A 24 -10.74 -18.10 1.72
CA GLU A 24 -11.80 -17.60 2.59
C GLU A 24 -11.35 -16.38 3.39
N LEU A 25 -12.24 -15.38 3.50
CA LEU A 25 -11.99 -14.23 4.36
C LEU A 25 -12.06 -14.65 5.83
N PRO A 26 -11.19 -14.10 6.69
CA PRO A 26 -11.33 -14.27 8.13
C PRO A 26 -12.67 -13.70 8.61
N ALA A 27 -13.16 -14.23 9.74
CA ALA A 27 -14.40 -13.75 10.34
C ALA A 27 -14.29 -12.25 10.67
N PRO A 28 -15.34 -11.45 10.39
CA PRO A 28 -15.33 -10.03 10.68
C PRO A 28 -15.29 -9.79 12.19
N VAL A 29 -14.34 -8.96 12.63
CA VAL A 29 -14.16 -8.54 14.02
C VAL A 29 -15.14 -7.41 14.34
N ARG A 30 -15.75 -7.43 15.54
CA ARG A 30 -16.67 -6.36 15.96
C ARG A 30 -15.90 -5.10 16.32
N PRO A 31 -16.49 -3.89 16.17
CA PRO A 31 -15.84 -2.65 16.55
C PRO A 31 -15.34 -2.65 18.01
N ASP A 32 -16.13 -3.20 18.93
CA ASP A 32 -15.79 -3.28 20.36
C ASP A 32 -14.67 -4.30 20.68
N GLU A 33 -14.33 -5.16 19.72
CA GLU A 33 -13.26 -6.16 19.84
C GLU A 33 -11.94 -5.67 19.22
N LEU A 34 -11.93 -4.49 18.59
CA LEU A 34 -10.73 -3.90 18.01
C LEU A 34 -9.76 -3.45 19.13
N VAL A 35 -8.47 -3.68 18.93
CA VAL A 35 -7.42 -3.30 19.86
C VAL A 35 -6.68 -2.07 19.33
N GLU A 36 -6.40 -1.11 20.20
CA GLU A 36 -5.59 0.06 19.86
C GLU A 36 -4.14 -0.36 19.55
N LEU A 37 -3.66 0.03 18.37
CA LEU A 37 -2.29 -0.25 17.94
C LEU A 37 -1.49 1.06 17.86
N ARG A 38 -0.19 0.96 18.14
CA ARG A 38 0.76 2.06 17.94
C ARG A 38 1.78 1.66 16.88
N GLU A 39 2.14 2.61 16.03
CA GLU A 39 3.25 2.45 15.08
C GLU A 39 4.55 2.16 15.85
N THR A 40 5.24 1.11 15.45
CA THR A 40 6.53 0.71 16.03
C THR A 40 7.71 1.05 15.13
N ASP A 41 7.44 1.34 13.86
CA ASP A 41 8.46 1.73 12.91
C ASP A 41 8.97 3.14 13.22
N ALA A 42 10.25 3.35 12.94
CA ALA A 42 10.83 4.66 13.07
C ALA A 42 10.17 5.62 12.08
N ARG A 43 9.75 6.77 12.62
CA ARG A 43 9.21 7.89 11.87
C ARG A 43 10.16 8.30 10.74
N ARG A 44 9.71 8.12 9.49
CA ARG A 44 10.46 8.41 8.26
C ARG A 44 10.57 9.90 7.93
N ASP A 45 10.19 10.76 8.87
CA ASP A 45 10.12 12.21 8.73
C ASP A 45 11.49 12.87 8.63
N TYR A 46 12.57 12.12 8.89
CA TYR A 46 13.92 12.60 8.67
C TYR A 46 14.59 11.82 7.54
N PRO A 47 15.19 12.51 6.55
CA PRO A 47 16.15 11.83 5.70
C PRO A 47 17.25 11.25 6.59
N GLU A 48 17.64 10.01 6.32
CA GLU A 48 18.82 9.39 6.94
C GLU A 48 19.99 10.38 6.89
N PRO A 49 20.69 10.62 8.01
CA PRO A 49 21.85 11.49 7.99
C PRO A 49 22.87 10.87 7.03
N VAL A 50 23.07 11.53 5.90
CA VAL A 50 24.15 11.19 5.00
C VAL A 50 25.45 11.52 5.75
N ASP A 51 26.29 10.52 6.01
CA ASP A 51 27.60 10.69 6.67
C ASP A 51 28.57 11.58 5.88
N ASP A 52 28.22 11.89 4.63
CA ASP A 52 29.04 12.61 3.67
C ASP A 52 28.37 13.95 3.26
N PRO A 53 28.98 15.10 3.59
CA PRO A 53 28.45 16.42 3.26
C PRO A 53 28.35 16.68 1.74
N ASP A 54 29.03 15.91 0.89
CA ASP A 54 29.11 16.17 -0.56
C ASP A 54 27.95 15.56 -1.37
N GLN A 55 27.15 14.65 -0.79
CA GLN A 55 26.05 14.01 -1.55
C GLN A 55 24.83 14.93 -1.72
N ARG A 56 24.65 15.91 -0.84
CA ARG A 56 23.59 16.93 -0.96
C ARG A 56 23.82 17.87 -2.15
N ALA A 57 25.09 18.15 -2.49
CA ALA A 57 25.46 19.07 -3.55
C ALA A 57 25.33 18.46 -4.96
N LEU A 58 25.39 17.13 -5.07
CA LEU A 58 25.41 16.43 -6.36
C LEU A 58 24.03 16.00 -6.87
N GLY A 59 22.94 16.25 -6.13
CA GLY A 59 21.58 15.97 -6.59
C GLY A 59 21.30 14.49 -6.92
N LEU A 60 22.15 13.56 -6.44
CA LEU A 60 22.09 12.13 -6.72
C LEU A 60 21.16 11.38 -5.76
N LEU A 61 20.00 11.96 -5.41
CA LEU A 61 18.89 11.14 -4.95
C LEU A 61 18.34 10.41 -6.20
N PRO A 62 18.24 9.07 -6.21
CA PRO A 62 17.56 8.39 -7.30
C PRO A 62 16.09 8.80 -7.28
N GLY A 63 15.76 9.69 -8.23
CA GLY A 63 14.44 9.92 -8.81
C GLY A 63 13.28 10.05 -7.83
N VAL A 64 12.94 11.29 -7.48
CA VAL A 64 11.54 11.64 -7.18
C VAL A 64 11.24 12.89 -8.01
N GLY A 65 10.37 12.71 -9.01
CA GLY A 65 9.91 13.78 -9.91
C GLY A 65 8.89 14.70 -9.27
#